data_AF-A0A941IH97-F1
#
_entry.id   AF-A0A941IH97-F1
#
_cell.length_a   1.000
_cell.length_b   1.000
_cell.length_c   1.000
_cell.angle_alpha   90.00
_cell.angle_beta   90.00
_cell.angle_gamma   90.00
#
_symmetry.space_group_name_H-M   'P 1'
#
loop_
_entity.id
_entity.type
_entity.pdbx_description
1 polymer ?
#
loop_
_entity_poly.entity_id
_entity_poly.type
_entity_poly.pdbx_seq_one_letter_code
_entity_poly.pdbx_strand_id
1 'polypeptide(L)'
;MTNTGTGWRLSDADDAGVGYDGEQARRLIGSRFAWATAETWFAADDGRRLGVVTNGARAMVILVNGDDDPGEHLAAFGAEGESCGYILANGQSDTYADRDTVPLDTAGRAVAHLIDHGTWPDDVGVIADRGDPT
;
A
#
# COMPACT_ATOMS: atom_id res chain seq x y z
N MET A 1 -23.72 -0.29 -15.55
CA MET A 1 -22.31 -0.34 -15.98
C MET A 1 -21.53 -1.00 -14.86
N THR A 2 -21.19 -2.27 -15.04
CA THR A 2 -20.21 -2.95 -14.18
C THR A 2 -18.85 -2.36 -14.50
N ASN A 3 -18.32 -1.56 -13.58
CA ASN A 3 -16.93 -1.15 -13.62
C ASN A 3 -16.12 -2.44 -13.49
N THR A 4 -15.56 -2.95 -14.58
CA THR A 4 -14.53 -3.98 -14.51
C THR A 4 -13.37 -3.33 -13.82
N GLY A 5 -13.29 -3.52 -12.50
CA GLY A 5 -12.20 -3.03 -11.67
C GLY A 5 -10.89 -3.33 -12.37
N THR A 6 -10.04 -2.32 -12.42
CA THR A 6 -8.63 -2.40 -12.77
C THR A 6 -8.03 -3.70 -12.21
N GLY A 7 -7.16 -4.37 -12.97
CA GLY A 7 -6.69 -5.75 -12.77
C GLY A 7 -5.98 -6.08 -11.45
N TRP A 8 -6.18 -5.29 -10.40
CA TRP A 8 -5.73 -5.48 -9.03
C TRP A 8 -6.69 -6.38 -8.24
N ARG A 9 -6.13 -7.39 -7.54
CA ARG A 9 -6.84 -8.35 -6.69
C ARG A 9 -6.12 -8.50 -5.35
N LEU A 10 -6.82 -8.91 -4.29
CA LEU A 10 -6.15 -9.26 -3.03
C LEU A 10 -5.27 -10.50 -3.20
N SER A 11 -4.05 -10.47 -2.69
CA SER A 11 -3.09 -11.58 -2.84
C SER A 11 -3.44 -12.82 -2.02
N ASP A 12 -4.15 -12.69 -0.89
CA ASP A 12 -4.48 -13.82 0.01
C ASP A 12 -5.89 -14.39 -0.21
N ALA A 13 -6.60 -13.97 -1.26
CA ALA A 13 -7.91 -14.51 -1.57
C ALA A 13 -7.75 -15.80 -2.39
N ASP A 14 -8.13 -16.95 -1.80
CA ASP A 14 -8.14 -18.30 -2.41
C ASP A 14 -9.05 -18.46 -3.65
N ASP A 15 -9.59 -17.37 -4.21
CA ASP A 15 -10.52 -17.42 -5.33
C ASP A 15 -10.05 -16.50 -6.45
N ALA A 16 -10.43 -16.83 -7.69
CA ALA A 16 -10.10 -16.10 -8.92
C ALA A 16 -10.69 -14.67 -8.93
N GLY A 17 -10.11 -13.83 -8.07
CA GLY A 17 -10.79 -12.83 -7.26
C GLY A 17 -11.40 -11.65 -8.01
N VAL A 18 -12.47 -11.14 -7.40
CA VAL A 18 -13.14 -9.89 -7.78
C VAL A 18 -12.08 -8.78 -7.84
N GLY A 19 -11.99 -8.12 -9.00
CA GLY A 19 -11.13 -6.94 -9.15
C GLY A 19 -11.59 -5.82 -8.24
N TYR A 20 -10.64 -5.09 -7.65
CA TYR A 20 -10.92 -3.95 -6.79
C TYR A 20 -10.84 -2.66 -7.60
N ASP A 21 -11.83 -1.79 -7.44
CA ASP A 21 -11.67 -0.37 -7.75
C ASP A 21 -11.03 0.39 -6.57
N GLY A 22 -10.62 1.63 -6.81
CA GLY A 22 -9.95 2.45 -5.82
C GLY A 22 -10.79 2.74 -4.58
N GLU A 23 -12.11 2.92 -4.72
CA GLU A 23 -13.00 3.18 -3.59
C GLU A 23 -13.10 1.96 -2.68
N GLN A 24 -13.26 0.77 -3.25
CA GLN A 24 -13.28 -0.50 -2.53
C GLN A 24 -11.96 -0.72 -1.79
N ALA A 25 -10.82 -0.46 -2.43
CA ALA A 25 -9.51 -0.58 -1.81
C ALA A 25 -9.32 0.39 -0.64
N ARG A 26 -9.69 1.67 -0.80
CA ARG A 26 -9.63 2.66 0.28
C ARG A 26 -10.47 2.26 1.49
N ARG A 27 -11.70 1.80 1.26
CA ARG A 27 -12.60 1.34 2.34
C ARG A 27 -12.03 0.13 3.08
N LEU A 28 -11.47 -0.82 2.34
CA LEU A 28 -10.81 -2.00 2.91
C LEU A 28 -9.66 -1.57 3.84
N ILE A 29 -8.73 -0.75 3.35
CA ILE A 29 -7.57 -0.27 4.11
C ILE A 29 -8.01 0.46 5.39
N GLY A 30 -8.99 1.35 5.30
CA GLY A 30 -9.50 2.08 6.47
C GLY A 30 -10.16 1.20 7.54
N SER A 31 -10.59 -0.02 7.18
CA SER A 31 -11.27 -0.94 8.11
C SER A 31 -10.33 -1.97 8.75
N ARG A 32 -9.09 -2.10 8.26
CA ARG A 32 -8.16 -3.18 8.62
C ARG A 32 -7.79 -3.25 10.10
N PHE A 33 -7.52 -2.10 10.74
CA PHE A 33 -7.19 -2.06 12.16
C PHE A 33 -8.33 -2.61 13.05
N ALA A 34 -9.59 -2.50 12.61
CA ALA A 34 -10.73 -3.05 13.35
C ALA A 34 -10.78 -4.59 13.30
N TRP A 35 -10.07 -5.23 12.35
CA TRP A 35 -10.17 -6.67 12.05
C TRP A 35 -8.88 -7.44 12.34
N ALA A 36 -8.00 -6.92 13.21
CA ALA A 36 -6.77 -7.58 13.67
C ALA A 36 -5.74 -7.91 12.57
N THR A 37 -5.93 -7.43 11.33
CA THR A 37 -4.95 -7.57 10.25
C THR A 37 -4.58 -6.17 9.76
N ALA A 38 -3.32 -5.78 9.96
CA ALA A 38 -2.82 -4.46 9.59
C ALA A 38 -2.15 -4.43 8.20
N GLU A 39 -1.82 -5.60 7.66
CA GLU A 39 -1.20 -5.78 6.35
C GLU A 39 -2.23 -6.14 5.27
N THR A 40 -2.08 -5.57 4.09
CA THR A 40 -2.90 -5.84 2.89
C THR A 40 -2.01 -5.83 1.66
N TRP A 41 -2.12 -6.87 0.84
CA TRP A 41 -1.45 -6.95 -0.46
C TRP A 41 -2.46 -7.02 -1.60
N PHE A 42 -2.27 -6.15 -2.59
CA PHE A 42 -2.93 -6.23 -3.89
C PHE A 42 -1.92 -6.72 -4.94
N ALA A 43 -2.37 -7.53 -5.90
CA ALA A 43 -1.60 -7.99 -7.04
C ALA A 43 -2.31 -7.57 -8.32
N ALA A 44 -1.58 -6.93 -9.23
CA ALA A 44 -2.03 -6.59 -10.56
C ALA A 44 -1.75 -7.74 -11.55
N ASP A 45 -2.56 -7.84 -12.60
CA ASP A 45 -2.36 -8.81 -13.69
C ASP A 45 -1.02 -8.60 -14.44
N ASP A 46 -0.40 -7.43 -14.34
CA ASP A 46 0.93 -7.13 -14.94
C ASP A 46 2.11 -7.52 -14.05
N GLY A 47 1.85 -8.18 -12.91
CA GLY A 47 2.87 -8.66 -11.97
C GLY A 47 3.23 -7.66 -10.87
N ARG A 48 2.71 -6.43 -10.91
CA ARG A 48 2.91 -5.48 -9.82
C ARG A 48 2.22 -5.94 -8.53
N ARG A 49 2.82 -5.63 -7.39
CA ARG A 49 2.23 -5.88 -6.07
C ARG A 49 2.29 -4.61 -5.23
N LEU A 50 1.18 -4.31 -4.56
CA LEU A 50 1.01 -3.13 -3.73
C LEU A 50 0.74 -3.58 -2.30
N GLY A 51 1.69 -3.32 -1.41
CA GLY A 51 1.61 -3.62 0.01
C GLY A 51 1.20 -2.39 0.81
N VAL A 52 0.32 -2.58 1.78
CA VAL A 52 -0.10 -1.56 2.75
C VAL A 52 -0.03 -2.16 4.15
N VAL A 53 0.74 -1.54 5.04
CA VAL A 53 0.80 -1.91 6.46
C VAL A 53 0.45 -0.69 7.29
N THR A 54 -0.56 -0.78 8.17
CA THR A 54 -1.02 0.36 8.97
C THR A 54 -1.06 0.10 10.47
N ASN A 55 -0.69 1.10 11.27
CA ASN A 55 -0.90 1.11 12.71
C ASN A 55 -2.21 1.82 13.12
N GLY A 56 -3.10 2.12 12.17
CA GLY A 56 -4.36 2.83 12.36
C GLY A 56 -4.26 4.37 12.24
N ALA A 57 -3.06 4.95 12.39
CA ALA A 57 -2.83 6.39 12.22
C ALA A 57 -2.07 6.70 10.92
N ARG A 58 -1.05 5.90 10.64
CA ARG A 58 -0.16 6.00 9.49
C ARG A 58 -0.10 4.67 8.75
N ALA A 59 0.40 4.70 7.52
CA ALA A 59 0.63 3.50 6.73
C ALA A 59 1.99 3.57 6.03
N MET A 60 2.68 2.44 6.05
CA MET A 60 3.72 2.09 5.09
C MET A 60 3.02 1.59 3.83
N VAL A 61 3.39 2.13 2.67
CA VAL A 61 2.82 1.74 1.37
C VAL A 61 3.95 1.51 0.41
N ILE A 62 4.06 0.30 -0.13
CA ILE A 62 5.14 -0.12 -1.04
C ILE A 62 4.55 -0.68 -2.34
N LEU A 63 5.13 -0.31 -3.47
CA LEU A 63 4.85 -0.86 -4.79
C LEU A 63 6.09 -1.57 -5.31
N VAL A 64 5.93 -2.83 -5.70
CA VAL A 64 7.01 -3.64 -6.31
C VAL A 64 6.57 -4.15 -7.69
N ASN A 65 7.49 -4.13 -8.64
CA ASN A 65 7.29 -4.61 -10.02
C ASN A 65 7.84 -6.04 -10.21
N GLY A 66 7.44 -6.95 -9.32
CA GLY A 66 7.93 -8.34 -9.27
C GLY A 66 8.86 -8.61 -8.08
N ASP A 67 9.21 -9.88 -7.88
CA ASP A 67 9.85 -10.36 -6.65
C ASP A 67 11.30 -9.83 -6.43
N ASP A 68 11.99 -9.42 -7.51
CA ASP A 68 13.35 -8.87 -7.45
C ASP A 68 13.38 -7.33 -7.52
N ASP A 69 12.23 -6.65 -7.59
CA ASP A 69 12.19 -5.18 -7.58
C ASP A 69 12.35 -4.70 -6.13
N PRO A 70 13.38 -3.88 -5.81
CA PRO A 70 13.50 -3.26 -4.49
C PRO A 70 12.29 -2.37 -4.17
N GLY A 71 11.56 -1.94 -5.20
CA GLY A 71 10.29 -1.24 -5.08
C GLY A 71 10.43 0.26 -4.91
N GLU A 72 9.30 0.87 -4.63
CA GLU A 72 9.17 2.26 -4.23
C GLU A 72 8.11 2.38 -3.15
N HIS A 73 8.22 3.37 -2.28
CA HIS A 73 7.26 3.59 -1.21
C HIS A 73 6.80 5.05 -1.11
N LEU A 74 5.60 5.25 -0.56
CA LEU A 74 5.09 6.58 -0.26
C LEU A 74 5.87 7.22 0.88
N ALA A 75 6.26 8.48 0.70
CA ALA A 75 7.07 9.22 1.66
C ALA A 75 6.39 10.52 2.10
N ALA A 76 6.51 10.84 3.39
CA ALA A 76 6.11 12.12 3.98
C ALA A 76 7.35 12.99 4.21
N PHE A 77 7.79 13.71 3.18
CA PHE A 77 8.96 14.57 3.27
C PHE A 77 8.82 15.60 4.39
N GLY A 78 9.82 15.64 5.28
CA GLY A 78 9.85 16.54 6.43
C GLY A 78 9.16 16.02 7.69
N ALA A 79 8.57 14.81 7.66
CA ALA A 79 8.12 14.18 8.89
C ALA A 79 9.33 13.72 9.74
N GLU A 80 9.23 13.92 11.06
CA GLU A 80 10.28 13.60 12.03
C GLU A 80 9.80 12.52 12.99
N GLY A 81 10.74 11.73 13.51
CA GLY A 81 10.45 10.65 14.45
C GLY A 81 10.14 9.32 13.79
N GLU A 82 9.56 8.42 14.60
CA GLU A 82 9.21 7.06 14.23
C GLU A 82 7.90 6.66 14.91
N SER A 83 7.17 5.76 14.26
CA SER A 83 5.91 5.21 14.73
C SER A 83 6.01 3.70 14.83
N CYS A 84 5.44 3.11 15.87
CA CYS A 84 5.37 1.66 16.06
C CYS A 84 3.97 1.10 15.81
N GLY A 85 3.80 -0.21 15.98
CA GLY A 85 2.49 -0.88 15.93
C GLY A 85 2.06 -1.31 14.52
N TYR A 86 3.01 -1.40 13.59
CA TYR A 86 2.78 -1.98 12.26
C TYR A 86 2.84 -3.50 12.36
N ILE A 87 1.67 -4.14 12.49
CA ILE A 87 1.58 -5.59 12.67
C ILE A 87 1.53 -6.29 11.31
N LEU A 88 2.57 -7.04 10.99
CA LEU A 88 2.65 -7.86 9.78
C LEU A 88 1.86 -9.17 9.95
N ALA A 89 1.56 -9.85 8.84
CA ALA A 89 0.81 -11.11 8.82
C ALA A 89 1.50 -12.24 9.62
N ASN A 90 2.82 -12.19 9.74
CA ASN A 90 3.61 -13.11 10.57
C ASN A 90 3.55 -12.80 12.08
N GLY A 91 2.83 -11.75 12.49
CA GLY A 91 2.70 -11.28 13.87
C GLY A 91 3.83 -10.36 14.34
N GLN A 92 4.81 -10.07 13.50
CA GLN A 92 5.87 -9.10 13.80
C GLN A 92 5.27 -7.70 13.94
N SER A 93 5.75 -6.95 14.93
CA SER A 93 5.39 -5.55 15.13
C SER A 93 6.57 -4.67 14.79
N ASP A 94 6.48 -3.96 13.67
CA ASP A 94 7.53 -3.07 13.20
C ASP A 94 7.39 -1.63 13.71
N THR A 95 8.51 -0.92 13.63
CA THR A 95 8.62 0.52 13.81
C THR A 95 9.23 1.10 12.54
N TYR A 96 8.59 2.11 11.97
CA TYR A 96 9.06 2.81 10.77
C TYR A 96 9.28 4.27 11.08
N ALA A 97 10.24 4.89 10.38
CA ALA A 97 10.40 6.33 10.44
C ALA A 97 9.14 7.02 9.86
N ASP A 98 8.74 8.14 10.45
CA ASP A 98 7.54 8.84 10.01
C ASP A 98 7.70 9.38 8.58
N ARG A 99 8.92 9.64 8.13
CA ARG A 99 9.23 10.04 6.75
C ARG A 99 8.96 8.96 5.70
N ASP A 100 9.04 7.69 6.09
CA ASP A 100 8.86 6.53 5.20
C ASP A 100 7.42 5.98 5.30
N THR A 101 6.54 6.72 5.97
CA THR A 101 5.11 6.40 6.10
C THR A 101 4.29 7.65 5.83
N VAL A 102 3.01 7.49 5.55
CA VAL A 102 2.10 8.63 5.35
C VAL A 102 0.87 8.51 6.25
N PRO A 103 0.13 9.60 6.53
CA PRO A 103 -1.16 9.49 7.22
C PRO A 103 -2.10 8.51 6.52
N LEU A 104 -2.89 7.76 7.29
CA LEU A 104 -3.74 6.69 6.74
C LEU A 104 -4.72 7.18 5.67
N ASP A 105 -5.27 8.39 5.81
CA ASP A 105 -6.15 8.97 4.79
C ASP A 105 -5.40 9.27 3.48
N THR A 106 -4.17 9.78 3.59
CA THR A 106 -3.28 10.00 2.43
C THR A 106 -2.94 8.68 1.74
N ALA A 107 -2.59 7.64 2.50
CA ALA A 107 -2.35 6.30 1.97
C ALA A 107 -3.58 5.76 1.23
N GLY A 108 -4.75 5.81 1.86
CA GLY A 108 -5.99 5.31 1.25
C GLY A 108 -6.36 6.04 -0.04
N ARG A 109 -6.16 7.36 -0.11
CA ARG A 109 -6.37 8.16 -1.33
C ARG A 109 -5.35 7.80 -2.42
N ALA A 110 -4.08 7.68 -2.07
CA ALA A 110 -3.02 7.36 -3.02
C ALA A 110 -3.17 5.95 -3.60
N VAL A 111 -3.48 4.96 -2.76
CA VAL A 111 -3.76 3.58 -3.18
C VAL A 111 -4.97 3.53 -4.10
N ALA A 112 -6.05 4.23 -3.77
CA ALA A 112 -7.23 4.30 -4.63
C ALA A 112 -6.87 4.83 -6.02
N HIS A 113 -6.11 5.92 -6.07
CA HIS A 113 -5.68 6.52 -7.33
C HIS A 113 -4.76 5.58 -8.13
N LEU A 114 -3.79 4.93 -7.48
CA LEU A 114 -2.91 3.96 -8.13
C LEU A 114 -3.69 2.79 -8.72
N ILE A 115 -4.70 2.28 -8.01
CA ILE A 115 -5.54 1.19 -8.50
C ILE A 115 -6.31 1.64 -9.73
N ASP A 116 -7.00 2.79 -9.68
CA ASP A 116 -7.86 3.27 -10.77
C ASP A 116 -7.09 3.78 -12.01
N HIS A 117 -5.89 4.35 -11.80
CA HIS A 117 -5.13 5.06 -12.84
C HIS A 117 -3.80 4.41 -13.21
N GLY A 118 -3.33 3.46 -12.41
CA GLY A 118 -2.07 2.75 -12.63
C GLY A 118 -0.80 3.51 -12.23
N THR A 119 -0.90 4.74 -11.76
CA THR A 119 0.22 5.61 -11.32
C THR A 119 -0.10 6.27 -9.98
N TRP A 120 0.92 6.71 -9.24
CA TRP A 120 0.71 7.55 -8.07
C TRP A 120 0.08 8.91 -8.44
N PRO A 121 -0.68 9.54 -7.54
CA PRO A 121 -1.12 10.91 -7.73
C PRO A 121 0.06 11.88 -7.65
N ASP A 122 0.01 12.99 -8.38
CA ASP A 122 1.13 13.96 -8.48
C ASP A 122 1.45 14.69 -7.16
N ASP A 123 0.56 14.61 -6.16
CA ASP A 123 0.64 15.36 -4.92
C ASP A 123 1.16 14.54 -3.72
N VAL A 124 1.71 13.35 -3.95
CA VAL A 124 2.37 12.53 -2.92
C VAL A 124 3.87 12.38 -3.17
N GLY A 125 4.63 12.26 -2.08
CA GLY A 125 6.04 11.90 -2.16
C GLY A 125 6.20 10.41 -2.41
N VAL A 126 7.17 10.04 -3.26
CA VAL A 126 7.55 8.66 -3.55
C VAL A 126 9.08 8.57 -3.50
N ILE A 127 9.61 7.56 -2.82
CA ILE A 127 11.02 7.22 -2.82
C ILE A 127 11.18 5.88 -3.55
N ALA A 128 12.08 5.84 -4.54
CA ALA A 128 12.50 4.59 -5.14
C ALA A 128 13.58 3.95 -4.27
N ASP A 129 13.39 2.68 -3.89
CA ASP A 129 14.31 1.95 -3.01
C ASP A 129 15.44 1.26 -3.78
N ARG A 130 15.56 1.57 -5.07
CA ARG A 130 16.68 1.14 -5.90
C ARG A 130 17.93 1.85 -5.39
N GLY A 131 18.95 1.11 -4.99
CA GLY A 131 20.26 1.69 -4.74
C GLY A 131 20.75 2.40 -6.00
N ASP A 132 21.26 3.63 -5.85
CA ASP A 132 21.92 4.32 -6.96
C ASP A 132 22.97 3.39 -7.57
N PRO A 133 23.04 3.24 -8.90
CA PRO A 133 24.13 2.50 -9.52
C PRO A 133 25.44 3.21 -9.15
N THR A 134 26.28 2.53 -8.37
CA THR A 134 27.64 2.95 -8.03
C THR A 134 28.51 3.12 -9.26
#